data_AF-A0A537MRJ0-F1
#
_entry.id   AF-A0A537MRJ0-F1
#
_cell.length_a   1.000
_cell.length_b   1.000
_cell.length_c   1.000
_cell.angle_alpha   90.00
_cell.angle_beta   90.00
_cell.angle_gamma   90.00
#
_symmetry.space_group_name_H-M   'P 1'
#
loop_
_entity.id
_entity.type
_entity.pdbx_description
1 polymer ?
#
loop_
_entity_poly.entity_id
_entity_poly.type
_entity_poly.pdbx_seq_one_letter_code
_entity_poly.pdbx_strand_id
1 'polypeptide(L)'
;PGATLAHAAILQYRSVNTDVLPIFVLLHLLFAPLLWLLLRVPNLTLGASLALYTLVHVFGWTVAAWPNSHWAFNPITWQLLVVLGAWWMIEGKRIQPWVTSRTALVLAVLFLLFSLVIALSWHIKPLEERIPQALAKLFYPLDKSNLDPLRLLHFLGMAILAAWLVPRNWRGLTTPVMRGAIRCGENSLPIYCLGVLLAFISHMALLDISNGIAMQIALSVGGIAAMIAAAALLNLIAVKPRRQPRLF
;
A
#
# COMPACT_ATOMS: atom_id res chain seq x y z
N PRO A 1 21.01 -6.78 -24.58
CA PRO A 1 19.98 -5.73 -24.80
C PRO A 1 18.58 -6.27 -25.22
N GLY A 2 18.47 -7.37 -25.97
CA GLY A 2 17.16 -7.95 -26.35
C GLY A 2 16.46 -8.71 -25.23
N ALA A 3 17.21 -9.50 -24.45
CA ALA A 3 16.67 -10.23 -23.30
C ALA A 3 16.11 -9.30 -22.22
N THR A 4 16.76 -8.16 -21.96
CA THR A 4 16.30 -7.16 -20.98
C THR A 4 15.00 -6.48 -21.40
N LEU A 5 14.76 -6.26 -22.70
CA LEU A 5 13.50 -5.71 -23.21
C LEU A 5 12.37 -6.75 -23.18
N ALA A 6 12.67 -8.01 -23.49
CA ALA A 6 11.72 -9.12 -23.36
C ALA A 6 11.33 -9.35 -21.89
N HIS A 7 12.28 -9.32 -20.96
CA HIS A 7 12.02 -9.46 -19.52
C HIS A 7 11.35 -8.22 -18.95
N ALA A 8 11.64 -7.00 -19.43
CA ALA A 8 10.87 -5.80 -19.09
C ALA A 8 9.42 -5.88 -19.59
N ALA A 9 9.20 -6.41 -20.79
CA ALA A 9 7.86 -6.67 -21.34
C ALA A 9 7.10 -7.76 -20.55
N ILE A 10 7.80 -8.70 -19.91
CA ILE A 10 7.26 -9.76 -19.03
C ILE A 10 7.25 -9.31 -17.54
N LEU A 11 7.51 -8.03 -17.25
CA LEU A 11 7.59 -7.46 -15.89
C LEU A 11 8.67 -8.06 -14.96
N GLN A 12 9.72 -8.66 -15.51
CA GLN A 12 10.83 -9.29 -14.79
C GLN A 12 12.08 -8.41 -14.64
N TYR A 13 12.11 -7.18 -15.16
CA TYR A 13 13.25 -6.28 -15.01
C TYR A 13 13.05 -5.31 -13.84
N ARG A 14 13.86 -5.44 -12.78
CA ARG A 14 13.80 -4.60 -11.56
C ARG A 14 14.91 -3.55 -11.56
N SER A 15 14.55 -2.27 -11.65
CA SER A 15 15.36 -1.18 -11.09
C SER A 15 14.92 -0.93 -9.64
N VAL A 16 15.83 -0.39 -8.81
CA VAL A 16 15.56 -0.01 -7.41
C VAL A 16 14.26 0.80 -7.33
N ASN A 17 13.33 0.39 -6.45
CA ASN A 17 11.97 0.94 -6.25
C ASN A 17 10.89 0.58 -7.29
N THR A 18 11.17 -0.26 -8.28
CA THR A 18 10.16 -0.71 -9.28
C THR A 18 9.37 -1.95 -8.84
N ASP A 19 9.70 -2.52 -7.68
CA ASP A 19 9.20 -3.81 -7.19
C ASP A 19 7.69 -3.87 -6.96
N VAL A 20 7.08 -2.71 -6.70
CA VAL A 20 5.64 -2.57 -6.47
C VAL A 20 4.87 -2.46 -7.79
N LEU A 21 5.52 -2.06 -8.90
CA LEU A 21 4.83 -1.86 -10.18
C LEU A 21 4.21 -3.15 -10.73
N PRO A 22 4.91 -4.30 -10.77
CA PRO A 22 4.34 -5.52 -11.32
C PRO A 22 3.11 -6.01 -10.58
N ILE A 23 3.16 -5.97 -9.25
CA ILE A 23 2.02 -6.34 -8.42
C ILE A 23 0.88 -5.34 -8.59
N PHE A 24 1.18 -4.06 -8.73
CA PHE A 24 0.16 -3.03 -8.93
C PHE A 24 -0.58 -3.22 -10.27
N VAL A 25 0.16 -3.45 -11.37
CA VAL A 25 -0.39 -3.73 -12.70
C VAL A 25 -1.22 -5.01 -12.68
N LEU A 26 -0.70 -6.08 -12.07
CA LEU A 26 -1.40 -7.37 -12.01
C LEU A 26 -2.69 -7.26 -11.18
N LEU A 27 -2.64 -6.60 -10.02
CA LEU A 27 -3.82 -6.36 -9.19
C LEU A 27 -4.83 -5.46 -9.90
N HIS A 28 -4.39 -4.46 -10.66
CA HIS A 28 -5.29 -3.61 -11.47
C HIS A 28 -5.97 -4.40 -12.59
N LEU A 29 -5.23 -5.29 -13.25
CA LEU A 29 -5.79 -6.17 -14.28
C LEU A 29 -6.81 -7.15 -13.68
N LEU A 30 -6.48 -7.74 -12.53
CA LEU A 30 -7.35 -8.65 -11.79
C LEU A 30 -8.49 -7.94 -11.07
N PHE A 31 -8.44 -6.61 -10.94
CA PHE A 31 -9.43 -5.84 -10.19
C PHE A 31 -10.82 -5.96 -10.82
N ALA A 32 -10.94 -5.90 -12.15
CA ALA A 32 -12.23 -5.98 -12.84
C ALA A 32 -12.98 -7.31 -12.57
N PRO A 33 -12.38 -8.51 -12.77
CA PRO A 33 -13.04 -9.77 -12.43
C PRO A 33 -13.22 -9.96 -10.92
N LEU A 34 -12.27 -9.51 -10.09
CA LEU A 34 -12.42 -9.57 -8.63
C LEU A 34 -13.59 -8.72 -8.15
N LEU A 35 -13.76 -7.51 -8.68
CA LEU A 35 -14.86 -6.61 -8.35
C LEU A 35 -16.20 -7.21 -8.78
N TRP A 36 -16.27 -7.80 -9.97
CA TRP A 36 -17.48 -8.50 -10.42
C TRP A 36 -17.88 -9.63 -9.46
N LEU A 37 -16.91 -10.41 -8.99
CA LEU A 37 -17.15 -11.49 -8.02
C LEU A 37 -17.57 -10.92 -6.65
N LEU A 38 -16.91 -9.86 -6.19
CA LEU A 38 -17.20 -9.16 -4.93
C LEU A 38 -18.61 -8.55 -4.91
N LEU A 39 -19.09 -8.04 -6.05
CA LEU A 39 -20.43 -7.48 -6.17
C LEU A 39 -21.53 -8.56 -6.14
N ARG A 40 -21.21 -9.81 -6.52
CA ARG A 40 -22.17 -10.93 -6.52
C ARG A 40 -22.15 -11.71 -5.21
N VAL A 41 -20.97 -12.04 -4.69
CA VAL A 41 -20.77 -12.95 -3.55
C VAL A 41 -19.66 -12.46 -2.61
N PRO A 42 -19.80 -11.27 -2.00
CA PRO A 42 -18.72 -10.58 -1.28
C PRO A 42 -18.05 -11.44 -0.19
N ASN A 43 -18.84 -12.12 0.64
CA ASN A 43 -18.32 -12.95 1.74
C ASN A 43 -17.57 -14.18 1.24
N LEU A 44 -18.03 -14.79 0.13
CA LEU A 44 -17.36 -15.95 -0.46
C LEU A 44 -16.04 -15.54 -1.10
N THR A 45 -16.00 -14.38 -1.77
CA THR A 45 -14.77 -13.84 -2.36
C THR A 45 -13.71 -13.55 -1.31
N LEU A 46 -14.10 -12.96 -0.17
CA LEU A 46 -13.20 -12.75 0.96
C LEU A 46 -12.70 -14.08 1.54
N GLY A 47 -13.60 -15.05 1.74
CA GLY A 47 -13.24 -16.37 2.23
C GLY A 47 -12.27 -17.11 1.31
N ALA A 48 -12.50 -17.06 -0.01
CA ALA A 48 -11.61 -17.64 -1.00
C ALA A 48 -10.23 -16.95 -1.02
N SER A 49 -10.20 -15.61 -0.90
CA SER A 49 -8.94 -14.87 -0.81
C SER A 49 -8.16 -15.19 0.46
N LEU A 50 -8.85 -15.34 1.59
CA LEU A 50 -8.26 -15.76 2.86
C LEU A 50 -7.73 -17.20 2.78
N ALA A 51 -8.47 -18.11 2.13
CA ALA A 51 -8.02 -19.48 1.90
C ALA A 51 -6.75 -19.50 1.02
N LEU A 52 -6.69 -18.72 -0.05
CA LEU A 52 -5.47 -18.59 -0.86
C LEU A 52 -4.30 -18.03 -0.03
N TYR A 53 -4.57 -17.04 0.82
CA TYR A 53 -3.57 -16.46 1.71
C TYR A 53 -3.01 -17.50 2.71
N THR A 54 -3.87 -18.30 3.34
CA THR A 54 -3.43 -19.35 4.27
C THR A 54 -2.72 -20.49 3.55
N LEU A 55 -3.18 -20.89 2.37
CA LEU A 55 -2.51 -21.90 1.54
C LEU A 55 -1.08 -21.47 1.20
N VAL A 56 -0.85 -20.20 0.85
CA VAL A 56 0.51 -19.70 0.60
C VAL A 56 1.40 -19.82 1.84
N HIS A 57 0.87 -19.51 3.04
CA HIS A 57 1.66 -19.58 4.28
C HIS A 57 1.92 -21.02 4.73
N VAL A 58 0.98 -21.94 4.49
CA VAL A 58 1.12 -23.36 4.84
C VAL A 58 2.02 -24.11 3.85
N PHE A 59 1.85 -23.86 2.55
CA PHE A 59 2.56 -24.58 1.49
C PHE A 59 3.78 -23.82 0.93
N GLY A 60 4.04 -22.59 1.39
CA GLY A 60 5.17 -21.79 0.93
C GLY A 60 5.11 -21.39 -0.54
N TRP A 61 3.92 -21.20 -1.11
CA TRP A 61 3.77 -20.90 -2.53
C TRP A 61 4.34 -19.53 -2.88
N THR A 62 5.50 -19.49 -3.53
CA THR A 62 6.13 -18.26 -4.00
C THR A 62 6.09 -18.16 -5.52
N VAL A 63 5.84 -16.96 -6.04
CA VAL A 63 5.96 -16.69 -7.49
C VAL A 63 7.43 -16.47 -7.83
N ALA A 64 7.98 -17.23 -8.77
CA ALA A 64 9.37 -17.10 -9.20
C ALA A 64 9.60 -15.78 -9.95
N ALA A 65 10.69 -15.07 -9.63
CA ALA A 65 11.16 -13.89 -10.38
C ALA A 65 12.56 -14.17 -10.95
N TRP A 66 13.02 -13.29 -11.83
CA TRP A 66 14.40 -13.25 -12.31
C TRP A 66 14.97 -11.86 -11.98
N PRO A 67 16.24 -11.69 -11.54
CA PRO A 67 17.28 -12.68 -11.25
C PRO A 67 17.26 -13.22 -9.81
N ASN A 68 16.38 -12.70 -8.95
CA ASN A 68 16.18 -13.21 -7.58
C ASN A 68 15.12 -14.31 -7.60
N SER A 69 15.36 -15.42 -6.89
CA SER A 69 14.56 -16.67 -6.92
C SER A 69 13.05 -16.53 -6.68
N HIS A 70 12.56 -15.40 -6.16
CA HIS A 70 11.15 -15.14 -5.87
C HIS A 70 10.79 -13.65 -6.02
N TRP A 71 9.52 -13.36 -6.34
CA TRP A 71 8.98 -11.99 -6.36
C TRP A 71 9.14 -11.35 -4.98
N ALA A 72 9.52 -10.07 -4.90
CA ALA A 72 9.61 -9.38 -3.61
C ALA A 72 8.24 -9.05 -2.99
N PHE A 73 7.15 -9.18 -3.75
CA PHE A 73 5.78 -9.09 -3.27
C PHE A 73 4.96 -10.18 -3.95
N ASN A 74 4.53 -11.17 -3.19
CA ASN A 74 3.76 -12.28 -3.72
C ASN A 74 2.32 -11.83 -4.02
N PRO A 75 1.89 -11.74 -5.29
CA PRO A 75 0.56 -11.24 -5.64
C PRO A 75 -0.58 -12.05 -5.01
N ILE A 76 -0.35 -13.34 -4.71
CA ILE A 76 -1.35 -14.25 -4.13
C ILE A 76 -1.66 -13.88 -2.67
N THR A 77 -0.68 -13.39 -1.92
CA THR A 77 -0.89 -12.97 -0.52
C THR A 77 -1.41 -11.54 -0.43
N TRP A 78 -0.87 -10.66 -1.26
CA TRP A 78 -1.20 -9.24 -1.25
C TRP A 78 -2.57 -8.92 -1.87
N GLN A 79 -3.13 -9.80 -2.70
CA GLN A 79 -4.52 -9.66 -3.17
C GLN A 79 -5.53 -9.59 -2.02
N LEU A 80 -5.22 -10.20 -0.86
CA LEU A 80 -6.09 -10.17 0.32
C LEU A 80 -6.38 -8.72 0.76
N LEU A 81 -5.41 -7.82 0.70
CA LEU A 81 -5.62 -6.41 1.07
C LEU A 81 -6.58 -5.71 0.11
N VAL A 82 -6.48 -5.99 -1.19
CA VAL A 82 -7.38 -5.41 -2.20
C VAL A 82 -8.79 -5.94 -2.04
N VAL A 83 -8.94 -7.26 -1.87
CA VAL A 83 -10.23 -7.93 -1.65
C VAL A 83 -10.87 -7.43 -0.35
N LEU A 84 -10.09 -7.32 0.74
CA LEU A 84 -10.54 -6.82 2.03
C LEU A 84 -10.99 -5.35 1.94
N GLY A 85 -10.21 -4.50 1.26
CA GLY A 85 -10.58 -3.10 1.04
C GLY A 85 -11.86 -2.95 0.22
N ALA A 86 -12.02 -3.72 -0.86
CA ALA A 86 -13.23 -3.72 -1.67
C ALA A 86 -14.44 -4.27 -0.89
N TRP A 87 -14.24 -5.33 -0.09
CA TRP A 87 -15.29 -5.92 0.72
C TRP A 87 -15.75 -4.97 1.81
N TRP A 88 -14.81 -4.25 2.43
CA TRP A 88 -15.10 -3.18 3.39
C TRP A 88 -15.98 -2.08 2.77
N MET A 89 -15.81 -1.74 1.50
CA MET A 89 -16.66 -0.75 0.84
C MET A 89 -18.11 -1.23 0.64
N ILE A 90 -18.32 -2.54 0.44
CA ILE A 90 -19.65 -3.14 0.21
C ILE A 90 -20.35 -3.45 1.54
N GLU A 91 -19.71 -4.24 2.39
CA GLU A 91 -20.29 -4.78 3.64
C GLU A 91 -19.90 -3.98 4.89
N GLY A 92 -18.95 -3.04 4.77
CA GLY A 92 -18.37 -2.36 5.94
C GLY A 92 -19.39 -1.60 6.78
N LYS A 93 -20.50 -1.10 6.21
CA LYS A 93 -21.57 -0.45 7.01
C LYS A 93 -22.15 -1.37 8.09
N ARG A 94 -22.24 -2.68 7.82
CA ARG A 94 -22.78 -3.67 8.76
C ARG A 94 -21.83 -3.93 9.93
N ILE A 95 -20.53 -3.81 9.69
CA ILE A 95 -19.48 -4.22 10.65
C ILE A 95 -18.80 -2.99 11.27
N GLN A 96 -19.03 -1.80 10.70
CA GLN A 96 -18.51 -0.53 11.19
C GLN A 96 -18.72 -0.34 12.70
N PRO A 97 -19.90 -0.62 13.31
CA PRO A 97 -20.09 -0.48 14.76
C PRO A 97 -19.15 -1.35 15.60
N TRP A 98 -18.82 -2.54 15.08
CA TRP A 98 -17.93 -3.48 15.75
C TRP A 98 -16.47 -3.02 15.64
N VAL A 99 -16.06 -2.53 14.47
CA VAL A 99 -14.70 -2.03 14.22
C VAL A 99 -14.43 -0.70 14.93
N THR A 100 -15.43 0.17 15.05
CA THR A 100 -15.32 1.43 15.80
C THR A 100 -15.63 1.29 17.29
N SER A 101 -15.78 0.06 17.79
CA SER A 101 -16.02 -0.20 19.20
C SER A 101 -14.79 0.18 20.05
N ARG A 102 -15.02 0.53 21.32
CA ARG A 102 -13.93 0.86 22.26
C ARG A 102 -12.97 -0.33 22.45
N THR A 103 -13.49 -1.56 22.39
CA THR A 103 -12.68 -2.78 22.51
C THR A 103 -11.75 -2.95 21.32
N ALA A 104 -12.24 -2.78 20.09
CA ALA A 104 -11.42 -2.83 18.88
C ALA A 104 -10.35 -1.72 18.88
N LEU A 105 -10.69 -0.52 19.35
CA LEU A 105 -9.74 0.59 19.49
C LEU A 105 -8.62 0.26 20.49
N VAL A 106 -8.98 -0.22 21.68
CA VAL A 106 -8.00 -0.59 22.72
C VAL A 106 -7.06 -1.68 22.20
N LEU A 107 -7.60 -2.71 21.55
CA LEU A 107 -6.80 -3.77 20.95
C LEU A 107 -5.86 -3.24 19.86
N ALA A 108 -6.35 -2.37 18.98
CA ALA A 108 -5.54 -1.75 17.93
C ALA A 108 -4.42 -0.88 18.51
N VAL A 109 -4.71 -0.04 19.50
CA VAL A 109 -3.71 0.82 20.17
C VAL A 109 -2.66 -0.03 20.89
N LEU A 110 -3.08 -1.03 21.66
CA LEU A 110 -2.16 -1.92 22.36
C LEU A 110 -1.24 -2.65 21.38
N PHE A 111 -1.79 -3.16 20.28
CA PHE A 111 -1.01 -3.81 19.24
C PHE A 111 -0.01 -2.87 18.57
N LEU A 112 -0.41 -1.63 18.26
CA LEU A 112 0.48 -0.64 17.64
C LEU A 112 1.57 -0.16 18.59
N LEU A 113 1.26 0.03 19.87
CA LEU A 113 2.26 0.34 20.89
C LEU A 113 3.25 -0.81 21.05
N PHE A 114 2.77 -2.05 21.07
CA PHE A 114 3.62 -3.23 21.11
C PHE A 114 4.53 -3.32 19.88
N SER A 115 3.98 -3.11 18.68
CA SER A 115 4.75 -3.06 17.44
C SER A 115 5.78 -1.93 17.43
N LEU A 116 5.45 -0.77 18.02
CA LEU A 116 6.38 0.35 18.17
C LEU A 116 7.54 -0.01 19.10
N VAL A 117 7.27 -0.64 20.25
CA VAL A 117 8.30 -1.09 21.19
C VAL A 117 9.24 -2.08 20.52
N ILE A 118 8.72 -3.02 19.72
CA ILE A 118 9.54 -3.96 18.95
C ILE A 118 10.37 -3.23 17.90
N ALA A 119 9.79 -2.32 17.12
CA ALA A 119 10.54 -1.57 16.12
C ALA A 119 11.66 -0.72 16.74
N LEU A 120 11.39 -0.13 17.91
CA LEU A 120 12.35 0.66 18.66
C LEU A 120 13.45 -0.21 19.28
N SER A 121 13.12 -1.44 19.66
CA SER A 121 14.09 -2.39 20.21
C SER A 121 15.21 -2.75 19.24
N TRP A 122 14.91 -2.78 17.94
CA TRP A 122 15.92 -3.01 16.90
C TRP A 122 16.86 -1.84 16.68
N HIS A 123 16.51 -0.65 17.14
CA HIS A 123 17.37 0.54 17.06
C HIS A 123 18.12 0.81 18.39
N ILE A 124 17.65 0.22 19.49
CA ILE A 124 18.15 0.47 20.85
C ILE A 124 18.75 -0.82 21.42
N LYS A 125 20.08 -0.96 21.35
CA LYS A 125 20.86 -2.12 21.85
C LYS A 125 20.45 -2.66 23.24
N PRO A 126 20.22 -1.83 24.29
CA PRO A 126 19.83 -2.35 25.61
C PRO A 126 18.42 -2.95 25.67
N LEU A 127 17.58 -2.71 24.65
CA LEU A 127 16.24 -3.26 24.56
C LEU A 127 16.24 -4.58 23.77
N GLU A 128 17.19 -4.75 22.84
CA GLU A 128 17.45 -6.00 22.10
C GLU A 128 17.81 -7.16 23.05
N GLU A 129 18.68 -6.92 24.03
CA GLU A 129 19.07 -7.92 25.03
C GLU A 129 17.92 -8.37 25.94
N ARG A 130 16.87 -7.55 26.05
CA ARG A 130 15.71 -7.81 26.92
C ARG A 130 14.58 -8.55 26.21
N ILE A 131 14.70 -8.77 24.90
CA ILE A 131 13.71 -9.52 24.12
C ILE A 131 14.05 -11.02 24.20
N PRO A 132 13.10 -11.87 24.64
CA PRO A 132 13.29 -13.32 24.65
C PRO A 132 13.63 -13.83 23.25
N GLN A 133 14.64 -14.69 23.11
CA GLN A 133 15.01 -15.31 21.84
C GLN A 133 13.86 -16.06 21.15
N ALA A 134 12.84 -16.50 21.92
CA ALA A 134 11.61 -17.07 21.40
C ALA A 134 10.74 -16.06 20.63
N LEU A 135 10.69 -14.79 21.08
CA LEU A 135 10.10 -13.71 20.29
C LEU A 135 10.97 -13.44 19.07
N ALA A 136 12.29 -13.32 19.21
CA ALA A 136 13.16 -13.10 18.05
C ALA A 136 12.91 -14.16 16.94
N LYS A 137 12.81 -15.45 17.27
CA LYS A 137 12.51 -16.53 16.31
C LYS A 137 11.13 -16.45 15.67
N LEU A 138 10.11 -15.91 16.35
CA LEU A 138 8.77 -15.72 15.78
C LEU A 138 8.71 -14.54 14.80
N PHE A 139 9.55 -13.52 15.02
CA PHE A 139 9.65 -12.33 14.17
C PHE A 139 10.73 -12.46 13.07
N TYR A 140 11.65 -13.43 13.15
CA TYR A 140 12.79 -13.54 12.24
C TYR A 140 12.51 -14.14 10.85
N PRO A 141 11.41 -14.86 10.57
CA PRO A 141 11.02 -15.09 9.18
C PRO A 141 9.99 -14.04 8.77
N LEU A 142 10.31 -12.74 8.94
CA LEU A 142 9.59 -11.68 8.25
C LEU A 142 9.95 -11.76 6.77
N ASP A 143 9.34 -12.74 6.11
CA ASP A 143 9.58 -13.07 4.73
C ASP A 143 9.10 -11.89 3.89
N LYS A 144 10.03 -11.02 3.47
CA LYS A 144 9.72 -9.72 2.84
C LYS A 144 8.80 -9.88 1.61
N SER A 145 8.83 -11.07 1.00
CA SER A 145 8.04 -11.49 -0.15
C SER A 145 6.55 -11.67 0.14
N ASN A 146 6.20 -12.36 1.23
CA ASN A 146 4.82 -12.67 1.56
C ASN A 146 4.24 -11.57 2.48
N LEU A 147 2.94 -11.31 2.37
CA LEU A 147 2.28 -10.40 3.30
C LEU A 147 2.21 -11.06 4.69
N ASP A 148 3.16 -10.72 5.55
CA ASP A 148 3.22 -11.25 6.91
C ASP A 148 1.92 -10.95 7.69
N PRO A 149 1.36 -11.94 8.43
CA PRO A 149 0.16 -11.74 9.24
C PRO A 149 0.26 -10.57 10.22
N LEU A 150 1.43 -10.33 10.81
CA LEU A 150 1.71 -9.20 11.70
C LEU A 150 1.64 -7.88 10.97
N ARG A 151 2.11 -7.82 9.70
CA ARG A 151 2.02 -6.62 8.87
C ARG A 151 0.56 -6.33 8.50
N LEU A 152 -0.21 -7.36 8.19
CA LEU A 152 -1.66 -7.24 7.96
C LEU A 152 -2.37 -6.73 9.22
N LEU A 153 -2.03 -7.26 10.41
CA LEU A 153 -2.61 -6.82 11.67
C LEU A 153 -2.22 -5.38 12.03
N HIS A 154 -0.96 -4.99 11.79
CA HIS A 154 -0.50 -3.61 11.95
C HIS A 154 -1.26 -2.65 11.03
N PHE A 155 -1.40 -3.01 9.76
CA PHE A 155 -2.17 -2.24 8.80
C PHE A 155 -3.64 -2.09 9.24
N LEU A 156 -4.26 -3.19 9.70
CA LEU A 156 -5.63 -3.16 10.20
C LEU A 156 -5.77 -2.30 11.47
N GLY A 157 -4.83 -2.38 12.40
CA GLY A 157 -4.79 -1.53 13.59
C GLY A 157 -4.69 -0.05 13.24
N MET A 158 -3.82 0.31 12.29
CA MET A 158 -3.73 1.67 11.75
C MET A 158 -5.04 2.11 11.07
N ALA A 159 -5.68 1.22 10.31
CA ALA A 159 -6.96 1.50 9.67
C ALA A 159 -8.08 1.75 10.70
N ILE A 160 -8.12 0.99 11.79
CA ILE A 160 -9.06 1.18 12.90
C ILE A 160 -8.83 2.54 13.56
N LEU A 161 -7.57 2.87 13.89
CA LEU A 161 -7.23 4.18 14.44
C LEU A 161 -7.62 5.31 13.50
N ALA A 162 -7.33 5.19 12.21
CA ALA A 162 -7.69 6.18 11.21
C ALA A 162 -9.21 6.34 11.11
N ALA A 163 -9.98 5.24 11.09
CA ALA A 163 -11.43 5.27 11.04
C ALA A 163 -12.06 5.92 12.29
N TRP A 164 -11.40 5.80 13.45
CA TRP A 164 -11.86 6.41 14.70
C TRP A 164 -11.46 7.89 14.80
N LEU A 165 -10.23 8.24 14.40
CA LEU A 165 -9.67 9.60 14.48
C LEU A 165 -10.21 10.54 13.39
N VAL A 166 -10.54 9.99 12.21
CA VAL A 166 -11.01 10.74 11.04
C VAL A 166 -12.52 10.51 10.87
N PRO A 167 -13.39 11.29 11.55
CA PRO A 167 -14.81 11.18 11.31
C PRO A 167 -15.14 11.55 9.87
N ARG A 168 -16.12 10.86 9.28
CA ARG A 168 -16.49 10.98 7.86
C ARG A 168 -16.87 12.41 7.42
N ASN A 169 -17.27 13.25 8.38
CA ASN A 169 -17.64 14.66 8.17
C ASN A 169 -16.57 15.65 8.67
N TRP A 170 -15.33 15.21 8.89
CA TRP A 170 -14.28 16.10 9.40
C TRP A 170 -13.97 17.21 8.39
N ARG A 171 -14.11 18.46 8.81
CA ARG A 171 -13.73 19.64 8.02
C ARG A 171 -12.25 19.62 7.59
N GLY A 172 -11.39 18.86 8.27
CA GLY A 172 -10.00 18.63 7.85
C GLY A 172 -9.88 17.99 6.46
N LEU A 173 -10.85 17.15 6.05
CA LEU A 173 -10.87 16.51 4.73
C LEU A 173 -11.09 17.51 3.58
N THR A 174 -11.66 18.69 3.86
CA THR A 174 -11.90 19.72 2.84
C THR A 174 -10.72 20.69 2.69
N THR A 175 -9.67 20.57 3.50
CA THR A 175 -8.45 21.36 3.35
C THR A 175 -7.77 21.09 2.00
N PRO A 176 -7.08 22.08 1.40
CA PRO A 176 -6.47 21.92 0.09
C PRO A 176 -5.39 20.82 0.08
N VAL A 177 -4.65 20.67 1.19
CA VAL A 177 -3.63 19.63 1.35
C VAL A 177 -4.27 18.24 1.37
N MET A 178 -5.32 18.04 2.18
CA MET A 178 -5.99 16.74 2.24
C MET A 178 -6.72 16.41 0.93
N ARG A 179 -7.34 17.40 0.27
CA ARG A 179 -7.89 17.24 -1.08
C ARG A 179 -6.81 16.89 -2.10
N GLY A 180 -5.63 17.48 -2.00
CA GLY A 180 -4.46 17.11 -2.81
C GLY A 180 -4.09 15.65 -2.60
N ALA A 181 -3.95 15.23 -1.35
CA ALA A 181 -3.64 13.84 -1.00
C ALA A 181 -4.71 12.85 -1.49
N ILE A 182 -6.01 13.18 -1.35
CA ILE A 182 -7.11 12.37 -1.87
C ILE A 182 -7.00 12.22 -3.40
N ARG A 183 -6.78 13.32 -4.13
CA ARG A 183 -6.63 13.27 -5.60
C ARG A 183 -5.40 12.49 -6.05
N CYS A 184 -4.29 12.59 -5.31
CA CYS A 184 -3.12 11.76 -5.55
C CYS A 184 -3.45 10.27 -5.36
N GLY A 185 -4.27 9.94 -4.37
CA GLY A 185 -4.78 8.59 -4.13
C GLY A 185 -5.71 8.08 -5.23
N GLU A 186 -6.61 8.91 -5.74
CA GLU A 186 -7.50 8.57 -6.87
C GLU A 186 -6.73 8.21 -8.14
N ASN A 187 -5.57 8.83 -8.36
CA ASN A 187 -4.70 8.60 -9.51
C ASN A 187 -3.38 7.93 -9.09
N SER A 188 -3.45 6.98 -8.16
CA SER A 188 -2.26 6.42 -7.53
C SER A 188 -1.23 5.83 -8.51
N LEU A 189 -1.67 5.25 -9.64
CA LEU A 189 -0.75 4.69 -10.65
C LEU A 189 0.08 5.77 -11.37
N PRO A 190 -0.53 6.75 -12.07
CA PRO A 190 0.22 7.85 -12.67
C PRO A 190 1.12 8.59 -11.68
N ILE A 191 0.63 8.82 -10.46
CA ILE A 191 1.38 9.54 -9.42
C ILE A 191 2.53 8.71 -8.89
N TYR A 192 2.38 7.40 -8.76
CA TYR A 192 3.49 6.51 -8.42
C TYR A 192 4.58 6.55 -9.49
N CYS A 193 4.21 6.43 -10.77
CA CYS A 193 5.17 6.50 -11.88
C CYS A 193 5.94 7.83 -11.87
N LEU A 194 5.23 8.95 -11.67
CA LEU A 194 5.85 10.27 -11.53
C LEU A 194 6.75 10.35 -10.29
N GLY A 195 6.32 9.77 -9.16
CA GLY A 195 7.10 9.71 -7.93
C GLY A 195 8.42 8.96 -8.08
N VAL A 196 8.44 7.83 -8.80
CA VAL A 196 9.68 7.09 -9.08
C VAL A 196 10.66 7.92 -9.89
N LEU A 197 10.19 8.61 -10.93
CA LEU A 197 11.03 9.51 -11.74
C LEU A 197 11.58 10.67 -10.89
N LEU A 198 10.73 11.25 -10.05
CA LEU A 198 11.08 12.39 -9.22
C LEU A 198 12.05 12.00 -8.10
N ALA A 199 11.92 10.80 -7.54
CA ALA A 199 12.85 10.23 -6.60
C ALA A 199 14.23 10.00 -7.23
N PHE A 200 14.26 9.52 -8.47
CA PHE A 200 15.51 9.38 -9.22
C PHE A 200 16.19 10.74 -9.46
N ILE A 201 15.45 11.74 -9.94
CA ILE A 201 15.96 13.11 -10.13
C ILE A 201 16.46 13.71 -8.81
N SER A 202 15.70 13.54 -7.73
CA SER A 202 16.07 14.03 -6.40
C SER A 202 17.35 13.37 -5.88
N HIS A 203 17.50 12.07 -6.11
CA HIS A 203 18.71 11.34 -5.73
C HIS A 203 19.94 11.83 -6.50
N MET A 204 19.81 12.07 -7.81
CA MET A 204 20.88 12.68 -8.62
C MET A 204 21.22 14.09 -8.11
N ALA A 205 20.22 14.93 -7.84
CA ALA A 205 20.41 16.28 -7.30
C ALA A 205 21.11 16.28 -5.93
N LEU A 206 20.84 15.30 -5.07
CA LEU A 206 21.51 15.14 -3.78
C LEU A 206 22.99 14.77 -3.91
N LEU A 207 23.34 13.98 -4.94
CA LEU A 207 24.72 13.58 -5.21
C LEU A 207 25.53 14.71 -5.87
N ASP A 208 24.92 15.45 -6.81
CA ASP A 208 25.62 16.45 -7.62
C ASP A 208 25.72 17.83 -6.95
N ILE A 209 24.75 18.21 -6.10
CA ILE A 209 24.65 19.57 -5.55
C ILE A 209 25.06 19.60 -4.08
N SER A 210 24.32 18.89 -3.22
CA SER A 210 24.55 18.89 -1.77
C SER A 210 23.70 17.83 -1.10
N ASN A 211 24.32 17.00 -0.25
CA ASN A 211 23.63 16.04 0.62
C ASN A 211 23.12 16.67 1.94
N GLY A 212 22.93 17.99 1.98
CA GLY A 212 22.45 18.68 3.18
C GLY A 212 20.98 18.39 3.48
N ILE A 213 20.62 18.42 4.76
CA ILE A 213 19.22 18.22 5.24
C ILE A 213 18.27 19.22 4.58
N ALA A 214 18.71 20.47 4.36
CA ALA A 214 17.91 21.49 3.68
C ALA A 214 17.55 21.10 2.23
N MET A 215 18.49 20.49 1.50
CA MET A 215 18.26 20.01 0.13
C MET A 215 17.29 18.83 0.12
N GLN A 216 17.42 17.91 1.07
CA GLN A 216 16.48 16.79 1.23
C GLN A 216 15.05 17.28 1.51
N ILE A 217 14.89 18.28 2.39
CA ILE A 217 13.59 18.89 2.69
C ILE A 217 13.04 19.59 1.44
N ALA A 218 13.84 20.41 0.76
CA ALA A 218 13.42 21.14 -0.42
C ALA A 218 12.96 20.20 -1.54
N LEU A 219 13.73 19.15 -1.83
CA LEU A 219 13.38 18.13 -2.83
C LEU A 219 12.12 17.35 -2.43
N SER A 220 11.96 17.00 -1.15
CA SER A 220 10.77 16.29 -0.67
C SER A 220 9.50 17.15 -0.79
N VAL A 221 9.57 18.42 -0.35
CA VAL A 221 8.43 19.35 -0.44
C VAL A 221 8.10 19.67 -1.90
N GLY A 222 9.12 19.93 -2.72
CA GLY A 222 8.95 20.14 -4.16
C GLY A 222 8.34 18.90 -4.85
N GLY A 223 8.78 17.71 -4.44
CA GLY A 223 8.26 16.45 -4.94
C GLY A 223 6.78 16.24 -4.64
N ILE A 224 6.38 16.50 -3.39
CA ILE A 224 4.98 16.44 -2.95
C ILE A 224 4.14 17.46 -3.71
N ALA A 225 4.61 18.70 -3.87
CA ALA A 225 3.90 19.74 -4.60
C ALA A 225 3.68 19.35 -6.07
N ALA A 226 4.71 18.80 -6.73
CA ALA A 226 4.63 18.33 -8.11
C ALA A 226 3.61 17.17 -8.26
N MET A 227 3.61 16.21 -7.33
CA MET A 227 2.63 15.11 -7.32
C MET A 227 1.19 15.63 -7.12
N ILE A 228 0.97 16.60 -6.23
CA ILE A 228 -0.34 17.21 -6.03
C ILE A 228 -0.80 17.97 -7.29
N ALA A 229 0.10 18.73 -7.92
CA ALA A 229 -0.20 19.46 -9.15
C ALA A 229 -0.56 18.51 -10.30
N ALA A 230 0.22 17.44 -10.49
CA ALA A 230 -0.05 16.42 -11.50
C ALA A 230 -1.40 15.72 -11.26
N ALA A 231 -1.71 15.37 -10.02
CA ALA A 231 -2.99 14.76 -9.66
C ALA A 231 -4.17 15.69 -9.93
N ALA A 232 -4.02 16.98 -9.63
CA ALA A 232 -5.03 17.99 -9.92
C ALA A 232 -5.24 18.15 -11.44
N LEU A 233 -4.17 18.15 -12.24
CA LEU A 233 -4.25 18.24 -13.70
C LEU A 233 -4.94 17.03 -14.31
N LEU A 234 -4.60 15.82 -13.87
CA LEU A 234 -5.23 14.58 -14.34
C LEU A 234 -6.73 14.57 -14.05
N ASN A 235 -7.13 15.02 -12.86
CA ASN A 235 -8.54 15.11 -12.49
C ASN A 235 -9.28 16.16 -13.36
N LEU A 236 -8.66 17.31 -13.65
CA LEU A 236 -9.23 18.32 -14.56
C LEU A 236 -9.45 17.79 -15.98
N ILE A 237 -8.55 16.94 -16.48
CA ILE A 237 -8.66 16.32 -17.81
C ILE A 237 -9.74 15.22 -17.80
N ALA A 238 -9.78 14.40 -16.74
CA ALA A 238 -10.74 13.30 -16.59
C ALA A 238 -12.19 13.76 -16.36
N VAL A 239 -12.42 14.98 -15.86
CA VAL A 239 -13.76 15.58 -15.76
C VAL A 239 -14.25 16.14 -17.12
N LYS A 240 -13.35 16.26 -18.12
CA LYS A 240 -13.67 16.85 -19.44
C LYS A 240 -14.18 15.89 -20.56
N PRO A 241 -14.46 14.57 -20.39
CA PRO A 241 -15.09 13.76 -21.42
C PRO A 241 -16.56 13.47 -21.09
N ARG A 242 -17.45 14.42 -21.44
CA ARG A 242 -18.89 14.31 -21.79
C ARG A 242 -19.66 15.57 -21.34
N ARG A 243 -19.44 16.69 -22.04
CA ARG A 243 -20.61 17.53 -22.35
C ARG A 243 -21.45 16.73 -23.35
N GLN A 244 -22.39 15.94 -22.85
CA GLN A 244 -23.47 15.43 -23.70
C GLN A 244 -24.19 16.66 -24.30
N PRO A 245 -24.37 16.77 -25.62
CA PRO A 245 -25.33 17.70 -26.15
C PRO A 245 -26.71 17.25 -25.68
N ARG A 246 -27.40 18.10 -24.93
CA ARG A 246 -28.84 17.96 -24.71
C ARG A 246 -29.49 18.04 -26.09
N LEU A 247 -30.03 16.94 -26.57
CA LEU A 247 -31.01 16.94 -27.65
C LEU A 247 -32.37 16.76 -27.01
N PHE A 248 -33.22 17.76 -27.28
CA PHE A 248 -34.65 17.79 -27.03
C PHE A 248 -35.36 16.65 -27.78
#